data_AF-A0A0M4CXD6-F1
#
_entry.id   AF-A0A0M4CXD6-F1
#
_cell.length_a   1.000
_cell.length_b   1.000
_cell.length_c   1.000
_cell.angle_alpha   90.00
_cell.angle_beta   90.00
_cell.angle_gamma   90.00
#
_symmetry.space_group_name_H-M   'P 1'
#
loop_
_entity.id
_entity.type
_entity.pdbx_description
1 polymer ?
#
loop_
_entity_poly.entity_id
_entity_poly.type
_entity_poly.pdbx_seq_one_letter_code
_entity_poly.pdbx_strand_id
1 'polypeptide(L)'
;MTDFVSWQKHVNHVIATQGRWIGLCDGDGNPLCDLPLPTAYSHPDQWGETSDVEISLPGVRDDGSIQRHAEILIMDAIKEFDPSGQLPPAEDAFYVVSATASQHGVERKSMRIIYTNADDPDTIGTPQNTTIFGLDLKDIWKMIPAQSWPASWWRATPYERTSDESGLIYPEPWNMAKIQIANRTLFTFKHGQAGFVIRRLAQEALDAAMMTQQDPDGTRWVDDPYHVVEVPEEDNSPIISLEARDGSLWDTCIGQAQNAGLILGARLWWPGDPPVRSWQLANSSMTPEQVDITPSQGEPYRQIMEQTFPHAMTVLTVKEV
;
A
#
# COMPACT_ATOMS: atom_id res chain seq x y z
N MET A 1 5.29 -18.41 7.19
CA MET A 1 4.72 -17.44 8.15
C MET A 1 5.87 -16.74 8.83
N THR A 2 5.96 -15.43 8.68
CA THR A 2 7.05 -14.60 9.20
C THR A 2 6.99 -14.46 10.71
N ASP A 3 8.13 -14.62 11.40
CA ASP A 3 8.21 -14.39 12.85
C ASP A 3 8.35 -12.90 13.16
N PHE A 4 7.22 -12.19 13.15
CA PHE A 4 7.16 -10.76 13.45
C PHE A 4 7.62 -10.43 14.87
N VAL A 5 7.48 -11.34 15.84
CA VAL A 5 7.89 -11.10 17.23
C VAL A 5 9.41 -11.00 17.33
N SER A 6 10.13 -11.92 16.66
CA SER A 6 11.59 -11.87 16.62
C SER A 6 12.09 -10.65 15.83
N TRP A 7 11.47 -10.35 14.69
CA TRP A 7 11.78 -9.15 13.90
C TRP A 7 11.57 -7.86 14.69
N GLN A 8 10.48 -7.75 15.44
CA GLN A 8 10.20 -6.56 16.23
C GLN A 8 11.23 -6.35 17.34
N LYS A 9 11.66 -7.42 18.02
CA LYS A 9 12.74 -7.34 19.03
C LYS A 9 14.05 -6.87 18.40
N HIS A 10 14.39 -7.42 17.24
CA HIS A 10 15.58 -7.02 16.49
C HIS A 10 15.52 -5.55 16.07
N VAL A 11 14.44 -5.14 15.40
CA VAL A 11 14.22 -3.75 14.94
C VAL A 11 14.26 -2.77 16.11
N ASN A 12 13.60 -3.08 17.23
CA ASN A 12 13.64 -2.25 18.43
C ASN A 12 15.07 -2.13 19.00
N HIS A 13 15.85 -3.23 18.99
CA HIS A 13 17.24 -3.19 19.41
C HIS A 13 18.11 -2.34 18.47
N VAL A 14 17.93 -2.47 17.15
CA VAL A 14 18.65 -1.67 16.16
C VAL A 14 18.29 -0.19 16.28
N ILE A 15 17.01 0.15 16.43
CA ILE A 15 16.58 1.53 16.67
C ILE A 15 17.18 2.09 17.96
N ALA A 16 17.19 1.31 19.05
CA ALA A 16 17.76 1.74 20.32
C ALA A 16 19.28 1.95 20.27
N THR A 17 19.99 1.21 19.41
CA THR A 17 21.46 1.26 19.32
C THR A 17 21.99 2.17 18.21
N GLN A 18 21.28 2.28 17.09
CA GLN A 18 21.70 3.00 15.88
C GLN A 18 20.77 4.17 15.52
N GLY A 19 19.66 4.36 16.24
CA GLY A 19 18.68 5.42 16.05
C GLY A 19 17.63 5.15 14.96
N ARG A 20 17.92 4.24 14.02
CA ARG A 20 17.00 3.82 12.96
C ARG A 20 17.32 2.42 12.47
N TRP A 21 16.31 1.74 11.96
CA TRP A 21 16.44 0.49 11.23
C TRP A 21 16.01 0.72 9.78
N ILE A 22 16.72 0.12 8.82
CA ILE A 22 16.34 0.12 7.41
C ILE A 22 16.38 -1.33 6.96
N GLY A 23 15.34 -1.80 6.28
CA GLY A 23 15.27 -3.18 5.81
C GLY A 23 14.53 -3.32 4.49
N LEU A 24 14.77 -4.46 3.85
CA LEU A 24 14.09 -4.90 2.65
C LEU A 24 12.95 -5.84 3.06
N CYS A 25 11.79 -5.65 2.46
CA CYS A 25 10.60 -6.48 2.64
C CYS A 25 10.10 -7.00 1.28
N ASP A 26 9.40 -8.14 1.31
CA ASP A 26 8.69 -8.68 0.14
C ASP A 26 7.42 -7.86 -0.19
N GLY A 27 6.69 -8.29 -1.22
CA GLY A 27 5.50 -7.62 -1.73
C GLY A 27 4.33 -7.55 -0.73
N ASP A 28 4.35 -8.42 0.26
CA ASP A 28 3.36 -8.46 1.34
C ASP A 28 3.81 -7.65 2.57
N GLY A 29 5.00 -7.03 2.50
CA GLY A 29 5.56 -6.22 3.59
C GLY A 29 6.22 -7.06 4.69
N ASN A 30 6.53 -8.34 4.45
CA ASN A 30 7.30 -9.16 5.38
C ASN A 30 8.79 -8.81 5.29
N PRO A 31 9.48 -8.60 6.42
CA PRO A 31 10.92 -8.34 6.42
C PRO A 31 11.74 -9.53 5.90
N LEU A 32 12.63 -9.25 4.96
CA LEU A 32 13.56 -10.20 4.34
C LEU A 32 14.97 -10.09 4.92
N CYS A 33 15.50 -8.86 5.00
CA CYS A 33 16.84 -8.62 5.54
C CYS A 33 17.03 -7.17 6.00
N ASP A 34 18.03 -6.97 6.87
CA ASP A 34 18.54 -5.63 7.19
C ASP A 34 19.25 -5.02 5.98
N LEU A 35 19.10 -3.71 5.81
CA LEU A 35 19.87 -2.93 4.86
C LEU A 35 20.99 -2.19 5.60
N PRO A 36 22.18 -2.05 4.99
CA PRO A 36 23.25 -1.22 5.54
C PRO A 36 22.83 0.25 5.56
N LEU A 37 23.58 1.08 6.28
CA LEU A 37 23.38 2.52 6.24
C LEU A 37 23.58 3.05 4.81
N PRO A 38 22.64 3.85 4.29
CA PRO A 38 22.78 4.43 2.95
C PRO A 38 24.00 5.34 2.82
N THR A 39 24.69 5.21 1.69
CA THR A 39 25.76 6.13 1.28
C THR A 39 25.19 7.45 0.76
N ALA A 40 23.99 7.40 0.16
CA ALA A 40 23.20 8.56 -0.22
C ALA A 40 21.71 8.28 -0.02
N TYR A 41 20.96 9.31 0.37
CA TYR A 41 19.52 9.27 0.57
C TYR A 41 18.90 10.56 0.07
N SER A 42 17.98 10.46 -0.89
CA SER A 42 17.22 11.57 -1.42
C SER A 42 15.73 11.27 -1.25
N HIS A 43 15.04 12.13 -0.50
CA HIS A 43 13.60 12.09 -0.34
C HIS A 43 13.05 13.50 -0.56
N PRO A 44 12.24 13.74 -1.59
CA PRO A 44 11.69 15.07 -1.82
C PRO A 44 10.66 15.39 -0.73
N ASP A 45 10.93 16.44 0.05
CA ASP A 45 10.08 16.92 1.14
C ASP A 45 8.87 17.77 0.67
N GLN A 46 8.53 17.73 -0.62
CA GLN A 46 7.43 18.53 -1.15
C GLN A 46 6.05 18.00 -0.73
N TRP A 47 5.24 18.91 -0.22
CA TRP A 47 3.94 18.64 0.36
C TRP A 47 2.94 18.26 -0.72
N GLY A 48 2.26 17.12 -0.54
CA GLY A 48 1.20 16.71 -1.45
C GLY A 48 1.66 16.33 -2.86
N GLU A 49 2.95 16.03 -3.04
CA GLU A 49 3.46 15.34 -4.22
C GLU A 49 4.00 13.97 -3.85
N THR A 50 3.74 13.04 -4.75
CA THR A 50 4.26 11.68 -4.76
C THR A 50 5.56 11.72 -5.52
N SER A 51 6.63 11.41 -4.81
CA SER A 51 7.98 11.75 -5.22
C SER A 51 8.84 10.49 -5.23
N ASP A 52 9.72 10.41 -6.23
CA ASP A 52 10.67 9.32 -6.33
C ASP A 52 11.68 9.43 -5.18
N VAL A 53 11.83 8.33 -4.45
CA VAL A 53 12.81 8.18 -3.38
C VAL A 53 13.99 7.39 -3.94
N GLU A 54 15.19 7.91 -3.69
CA GLU A 54 16.44 7.30 -4.14
C GLU A 54 17.32 6.98 -2.93
N ILE A 55 17.75 5.71 -2.85
CA ILE A 55 18.62 5.21 -1.78
C ILE A 55 19.80 4.48 -2.41
N SER A 56 21.02 4.93 -2.11
CA SER A 56 22.24 4.24 -2.51
C SER A 56 22.83 3.46 -1.35
N LEU A 57 23.17 2.19 -1.58
CA LEU A 57 23.68 1.24 -0.60
C LEU A 57 24.97 0.58 -1.12
N PRO A 58 25.91 0.20 -0.24
CA PRO A 58 27.07 -0.61 -0.62
C PRO A 58 26.62 -2.03 -1.01
N GLY A 59 26.99 -2.48 -2.21
CA GLY A 59 26.65 -3.80 -2.75
C GLY A 59 27.50 -4.94 -2.19
N VAL A 60 28.67 -4.61 -1.62
CA VAL A 60 29.57 -5.55 -0.94
C VAL A 60 29.81 -5.13 0.51
N ARG A 61 30.21 -6.09 1.34
CA ARG A 61 30.71 -5.85 2.70
C ARG A 61 32.23 -5.64 2.68
N ASP A 62 32.78 -5.20 3.82
CA ASP A 62 34.22 -5.00 4.00
C ASP A 62 35.05 -6.29 3.80
N ASP A 63 34.42 -7.47 3.96
CA ASP A 63 35.05 -8.78 3.74
C ASP A 63 34.98 -9.27 2.27
N GLY A 64 34.41 -8.46 1.37
CA GLY A 64 34.22 -8.77 -0.04
C GLY A 64 33.02 -9.67 -0.34
N SER A 65 32.22 -10.05 0.66
CA SER A 65 30.97 -10.77 0.43
C SER A 65 29.88 -9.84 -0.12
N ILE A 66 29.05 -10.36 -1.04
CA ILE A 66 27.92 -9.62 -1.60
C ILE A 66 26.88 -9.42 -0.49
N GLN A 67 26.35 -8.21 -0.40
CA GLN A 67 25.27 -7.90 0.53
C GLN A 67 23.97 -8.57 0.09
N ARG A 68 23.16 -9.01 1.06
CA ARG A 68 21.94 -9.77 0.79
C ARG A 68 20.94 -9.03 -0.11
N HIS A 69 20.85 -7.71 0.01
CA HIS A 69 19.96 -6.91 -0.84
C HIS A 69 20.43 -6.85 -2.29
N ALA A 70 21.74 -6.77 -2.54
CA ALA A 70 22.30 -6.80 -3.89
C ALA A 70 22.16 -8.20 -4.50
N GLU A 71 22.25 -9.25 -3.68
CA GLU A 71 21.95 -10.61 -4.12
C GLU A 71 20.50 -10.74 -4.61
N ILE A 72 19.53 -10.34 -3.77
CA ILE A 72 18.09 -10.45 -4.08
C ILE A 72 17.69 -9.55 -5.26
N LEU A 73 18.06 -8.27 -5.23
CA LEU A 73 17.54 -7.28 -6.18
C LEU A 73 18.26 -7.29 -7.53
N ILE A 74 19.51 -7.77 -7.59
CA ILE A 74 20.36 -7.68 -8.79
C ILE A 74 20.83 -9.06 -9.22
N MET A 75 21.54 -9.78 -8.35
CA MET A 75 22.23 -11.01 -8.77
C MET A 75 21.25 -12.15 -9.09
N ASP A 76 20.13 -12.25 -8.36
CA ASP A 76 19.11 -13.25 -8.63
C ASP A 76 18.37 -12.93 -9.94
N ALA A 77 18.04 -11.67 -10.21
CA ALA A 77 17.43 -11.25 -11.48
C ALA A 77 18.33 -11.53 -12.71
N ILE A 78 19.66 -11.39 -12.55
CA ILE A 78 20.63 -11.71 -13.63
C ILE A 78 20.65 -13.20 -13.96
N LYS A 79 20.27 -14.10 -13.04
CA LYS A 79 20.28 -15.55 -13.31
C LYS A 79 19.15 -15.99 -14.24
N GLU A 80 18.14 -15.14 -14.44
CA GLU A 80 16.90 -15.50 -15.13
C GLU A 80 16.86 -15.08 -16.60
N PHE A 81 18.00 -14.78 -17.23
CA PHE A 81 18.04 -14.45 -18.67
C PHE A 81 17.29 -15.50 -19.50
N ASP A 82 16.29 -15.04 -20.26
CA ASP A 82 15.71 -15.81 -21.35
C ASP A 82 16.83 -16.11 -22.37
N PRO A 83 16.87 -17.32 -22.97
CA PRO A 83 17.64 -17.62 -24.19
C PRO A 83 17.64 -16.53 -25.28
N SER A 84 16.64 -15.65 -25.35
CA SER A 84 16.57 -14.48 -26.24
C SER A 84 17.45 -13.29 -25.81
N GLY A 85 18.08 -13.36 -24.63
CA GLY A 85 18.89 -12.29 -24.03
C GLY A 85 18.05 -11.20 -23.35
N GLN A 86 16.75 -11.43 -23.14
CA GLN A 86 15.87 -10.52 -22.41
C GLN A 86 15.84 -10.90 -20.93
N LEU A 87 15.87 -9.88 -20.07
CA LEU A 87 15.56 -10.06 -18.65
C LEU A 87 14.04 -10.26 -18.52
N PRO A 88 13.58 -11.27 -17.78
CA PRO A 88 12.17 -11.38 -17.46
C PRO A 88 11.74 -10.12 -16.67
N PRO A 89 10.49 -9.67 -16.84
CA PRO A 89 9.97 -8.63 -15.98
C PRO A 89 10.07 -9.11 -14.53
N ALA A 90 10.61 -8.28 -13.63
CA ALA A 90 10.65 -8.60 -12.21
C ALA A 90 9.21 -8.79 -11.70
N GLU A 91 8.84 -10.03 -11.36
CA GLU A 91 7.49 -10.36 -10.91
C GLU A 91 7.24 -9.92 -9.47
N ASP A 92 8.30 -9.89 -8.66
CA ASP A 92 8.22 -9.61 -7.23
C ASP A 92 8.19 -8.10 -6.95
N ALA A 93 7.17 -7.66 -6.21
CA ALA A 93 7.19 -6.35 -5.58
C ALA A 93 8.06 -6.40 -4.31
N PHE A 94 8.89 -5.38 -4.11
CA PHE A 94 9.68 -5.24 -2.89
C PHE A 94 9.43 -3.88 -2.25
N TYR A 95 9.57 -3.82 -0.93
CA TYR A 95 9.50 -2.58 -0.17
C TYR A 95 10.81 -2.33 0.57
N VAL A 96 11.26 -1.07 0.58
CA VAL A 96 12.24 -0.61 1.56
C VAL A 96 11.49 0.06 2.70
N VAL A 97 11.79 -0.35 3.92
CA VAL A 97 11.15 0.15 5.13
C VAL A 97 12.21 0.76 6.03
N SER A 98 12.02 2.03 6.39
CA SER A 98 12.80 2.73 7.40
C SER A 98 11.94 2.86 8.66
N ALA A 99 12.45 2.36 9.78
CA ALA A 99 11.81 2.42 11.09
C ALA A 99 12.60 3.31 12.06
N THR A 100 11.91 4.21 12.75
CA THR A 100 12.49 5.14 13.74
C THR A 100 11.68 5.13 15.03
N ALA A 101 12.30 5.50 16.15
CA ALA A 101 11.59 5.73 17.39
C ALA A 101 10.67 6.96 17.28
N SER A 102 9.44 6.85 17.74
CA SER A 102 8.47 7.93 17.86
C SER A 102 7.86 7.95 19.27
N GLN A 103 7.11 9.00 19.60
CA GLN A 103 6.42 9.11 20.90
C GLN A 103 5.39 8.00 21.14
N HIS A 104 4.88 7.38 20.07
CA HIS A 104 3.83 6.36 20.10
C HIS A 104 4.35 4.96 19.76
N GLY A 105 5.67 4.74 19.83
CA GLY A 105 6.30 3.47 19.49
C GLY A 105 7.17 3.59 18.25
N VAL A 106 7.12 2.60 17.36
CA VAL A 106 7.93 2.59 16.13
C VAL A 106 7.15 3.23 14.99
N GLU A 107 7.73 4.25 14.36
CA GLU A 107 7.20 4.84 13.13
C GLU A 107 7.92 4.23 11.93
N ARG A 108 7.15 3.71 10.96
CA ARG A 108 7.68 3.15 9.71
C ARG A 108 7.31 4.01 8.52
N LYS A 109 8.33 4.42 7.77
CA LYS A 109 8.20 4.99 6.43
C LYS A 109 8.61 3.92 5.43
N SER A 110 7.83 3.76 4.38
CA SER A 110 8.07 2.70 3.39
C SER A 110 8.04 3.29 1.99
N MET A 111 8.83 2.70 1.11
CA MET A 111 8.81 2.96 -0.32
C MET A 111 8.69 1.63 -1.06
N ARG A 112 7.91 1.60 -2.13
CA ARG A 112 7.83 0.48 -3.06
C ARG A 112 8.93 0.62 -4.09
N ILE A 113 9.74 -0.41 -4.27
CA ILE A 113 10.80 -0.42 -5.29
C ILE A 113 10.15 -0.45 -6.68
N ILE A 114 10.58 0.45 -7.58
CA ILE A 114 10.21 0.44 -9.00
C ILE A 114 11.30 -0.28 -9.80
N TYR A 115 12.55 0.12 -9.58
CA TYR A 115 13.72 -0.47 -10.23
C TYR A 115 14.96 -0.25 -9.38
N THR A 116 15.98 -1.07 -9.64
CA THR A 116 17.26 -1.00 -8.94
C THR A 116 18.38 -0.99 -9.97
N ASN A 117 19.36 -0.12 -9.77
CA ASN A 117 20.58 -0.07 -10.55
C ASN A 117 21.75 -0.59 -9.72
N ALA A 118 22.76 -1.13 -10.38
CA ALA A 118 23.99 -1.54 -9.72
C ALA A 118 25.21 -1.19 -10.58
N ASP A 119 26.26 -0.73 -9.90
CA ASP A 119 27.51 -0.34 -10.53
C ASP A 119 28.61 -1.37 -10.24
N ASP A 120 29.24 -1.88 -11.30
CA ASP A 120 30.45 -2.71 -11.25
C ASP A 120 31.58 -2.05 -12.07
N PRO A 121 32.23 -1.00 -11.52
CA PRO A 121 33.23 -0.24 -12.27
C PRO A 121 34.47 -1.07 -12.63
N ASP A 122 34.77 -2.10 -11.84
CA ASP A 122 35.94 -2.96 -12.04
C ASP A 122 35.64 -4.14 -12.98
N THR A 123 34.39 -4.29 -13.43
CA THR A 123 33.93 -5.37 -14.33
C THR A 123 34.27 -6.76 -13.81
N ILE A 124 34.19 -6.94 -12.49
CA ILE A 124 34.54 -8.21 -11.82
C ILE A 124 33.34 -9.16 -11.70
N GLY A 125 32.16 -8.73 -12.14
CA GLY A 125 30.90 -9.46 -12.03
C GLY A 125 30.20 -9.29 -10.68
N THR A 126 30.59 -8.28 -9.89
CA THR A 126 30.06 -8.05 -8.55
C THR A 126 29.73 -6.57 -8.34
N PRO A 127 28.49 -6.22 -7.95
CA PRO A 127 28.10 -4.82 -7.77
C PRO A 127 28.78 -4.21 -6.55
N GLN A 128 29.47 -3.08 -6.75
CA GLN A 128 30.10 -2.31 -5.68
C GLN A 128 29.08 -1.42 -4.96
N ASN A 129 28.18 -0.80 -5.73
CA ASN A 129 27.07 0.00 -5.21
C ASN A 129 25.75 -0.46 -5.83
N THR A 130 24.67 -0.35 -5.06
CA THR A 130 23.31 -0.61 -5.51
C THR A 130 22.46 0.62 -5.20
N THR A 131 21.77 1.16 -6.20
CA THR A 131 20.87 2.30 -6.06
C THR A 131 19.44 1.85 -6.28
N ILE A 132 18.60 2.01 -5.27
CA ILE A 132 17.19 1.64 -5.25
C ILE A 132 16.37 2.88 -5.54
N PHE A 133 15.50 2.79 -6.55
CA PHE A 133 14.51 3.80 -6.89
C PHE A 133 13.12 3.28 -6.53
N GLY A 134 12.34 4.11 -5.86
CA GLY A 134 11.00 3.71 -5.46
C GLY A 134 10.02 4.84 -5.26
N LEU A 135 8.76 4.45 -5.15
CA LEU A 135 7.64 5.34 -4.85
C LEU A 135 7.35 5.34 -3.37
N ASP A 136 7.04 6.51 -2.81
CA ASP A 136 6.51 6.62 -1.45
C ASP A 136 5.22 5.78 -1.32
N LEU A 137 5.04 5.08 -0.19
CA LEU A 137 3.84 4.26 0.04
C LEU A 137 2.54 5.05 -0.11
N LYS A 138 2.55 6.38 0.04
CA LYS A 138 1.37 7.22 -0.23
C LYS A 138 0.88 7.15 -1.68
N ASP A 139 1.69 6.69 -2.65
CA ASP A 139 1.24 6.41 -4.02
C ASP A 139 0.15 5.34 -4.08
N ILE A 140 -0.07 4.57 -3.00
CA ILE A 140 -1.19 3.63 -2.91
C ILE A 140 -2.56 4.30 -3.10
N TRP A 141 -2.69 5.57 -2.72
CA TRP A 141 -3.89 6.36 -2.96
C TRP A 141 -4.21 6.52 -4.45
N LYS A 142 -3.21 6.43 -5.34
CA LYS A 142 -3.42 6.49 -6.80
C LYS A 142 -3.89 5.15 -7.38
N MET A 143 -3.57 4.04 -6.70
CA MET A 143 -3.91 2.69 -7.17
C MET A 143 -5.35 2.28 -6.84
N ILE A 144 -5.98 2.97 -5.88
CA ILE A 144 -7.33 2.66 -5.44
C ILE A 144 -8.34 3.55 -6.18
N PRO A 145 -9.31 2.98 -6.91
CA PRO A 145 -10.34 3.76 -7.59
C PRO A 145 -11.30 4.36 -6.57
N ALA A 146 -11.70 5.61 -6.76
CA ALA A 146 -12.70 6.33 -5.98
C ALA A 146 -14.10 6.08 -6.54
N GLN A 147 -14.66 4.89 -6.28
CA GLN A 147 -15.89 4.44 -6.91
C GLN A 147 -17.06 5.38 -6.58
N SER A 148 -17.76 5.83 -7.62
CA SER A 148 -18.98 6.63 -7.49
C SER A 148 -20.16 5.81 -6.97
N TRP A 149 -20.11 4.48 -7.11
CA TRP A 149 -21.14 3.57 -6.62
C TRP A 149 -20.55 2.28 -6.00
N PRO A 150 -20.00 2.35 -4.77
CA PRO A 150 -19.37 1.21 -4.09
C PRO A 150 -20.29 -0.02 -3.96
N ALA A 151 -21.58 0.18 -3.69
CA ALA A 151 -22.54 -0.92 -3.55
C ALA A 151 -22.73 -1.76 -4.83
N SER A 152 -22.52 -1.18 -6.01
CA SER A 152 -22.55 -1.91 -7.28
C SER A 152 -21.33 -2.82 -7.42
N TRP A 153 -20.16 -2.30 -7.05
CA TRP A 153 -18.91 -3.06 -7.04
C TRP A 153 -18.95 -4.19 -6.01
N TRP A 154 -19.52 -3.93 -4.82
CA TRP A 154 -19.71 -4.94 -3.78
C TRP A 154 -20.54 -6.13 -4.24
N ARG A 155 -21.54 -5.89 -5.10
CA ARG A 155 -22.38 -6.95 -5.68
C ARG A 155 -21.72 -7.65 -6.88
N ALA A 156 -20.62 -7.13 -7.39
CA ALA A 156 -19.94 -7.73 -8.53
C ALA A 156 -19.30 -9.06 -8.10
N THR A 157 -19.48 -10.08 -8.92
CA THR A 157 -18.87 -11.39 -8.73
C THR A 157 -17.84 -11.60 -9.83
N PRO A 158 -16.58 -11.92 -9.49
CA PRO A 158 -15.58 -12.29 -10.47
C PRO A 158 -16.06 -13.48 -11.32
N TYR A 159 -15.81 -13.43 -12.62
CA TYR A 159 -16.10 -14.50 -13.55
C TYR A 159 -14.94 -14.67 -14.53
N GLU A 160 -14.72 -15.91 -14.96
CA GLU A 160 -13.69 -16.24 -15.93
C GLU A 160 -14.10 -15.77 -17.34
N ARG A 161 -13.15 -15.16 -18.04
CA ARG A 161 -13.29 -14.71 -19.42
C ARG A 161 -12.11 -15.23 -20.25
N THR A 162 -12.42 -15.87 -21.37
CA THR A 162 -11.43 -16.51 -22.25
C THR A 162 -11.19 -15.75 -23.56
N SER A 163 -11.95 -14.69 -23.83
CA SER A 163 -11.76 -13.84 -25.00
C SER A 163 -12.08 -12.38 -24.71
N ASP A 164 -11.50 -11.46 -25.46
CA ASP A 164 -11.84 -10.03 -25.37
C ASP A 164 -13.22 -9.71 -25.98
N GLU A 165 -13.57 -8.42 -26.06
CA GLU A 165 -14.82 -7.96 -26.70
C GLU A 165 -14.80 -8.07 -28.23
N SER A 166 -13.62 -8.28 -28.85
CA SER A 166 -13.44 -8.46 -30.28
C SER A 166 -13.47 -9.93 -30.71
N GLY A 167 -13.43 -10.87 -29.76
CA GLY A 167 -13.41 -12.31 -29.96
C GLY A 167 -12.00 -12.92 -30.02
N LEU A 168 -10.95 -12.15 -29.71
CA LEU A 168 -9.59 -12.67 -29.58
C LEU A 168 -9.47 -13.49 -28.30
N ILE A 169 -9.05 -14.74 -28.44
CA ILE A 169 -8.91 -15.68 -27.33
C ILE A 169 -7.63 -15.36 -26.56
N TYR A 170 -7.75 -15.25 -25.24
CA TYR A 170 -6.60 -15.06 -24.37
C TYR A 170 -5.78 -16.35 -24.25
N PRO A 171 -4.44 -16.27 -24.15
CA PRO A 171 -3.61 -17.44 -23.88
C PRO A 171 -4.00 -18.16 -22.58
N GLU A 172 -4.45 -17.38 -21.58
CA GLU A 172 -4.91 -17.85 -20.29
C GLU A 172 -6.25 -17.17 -19.93
N PRO A 173 -7.15 -17.84 -19.20
CA PRO A 173 -8.39 -17.21 -18.77
C PRO A 173 -8.15 -16.08 -17.78
N TRP A 174 -8.90 -14.98 -17.91
CA TRP A 174 -8.80 -13.82 -17.04
C TRP A 174 -10.02 -13.74 -16.14
N ASN A 175 -9.83 -13.46 -14.85
CA ASN A 175 -10.94 -13.16 -13.95
C ASN A 175 -11.33 -11.69 -14.09
N MET A 176 -12.59 -11.43 -14.42
CA MET A 176 -13.14 -10.09 -14.58
C MET A 176 -14.36 -9.91 -13.70
N ALA A 177 -14.61 -8.68 -13.25
CA ALA A 177 -15.83 -8.32 -12.54
C ALA A 177 -16.58 -7.25 -13.34
N LYS A 178 -17.88 -7.47 -13.56
CA LYS A 178 -18.73 -6.47 -14.22
C LYS A 178 -19.25 -5.48 -13.19
N ILE A 179 -18.74 -4.27 -13.26
CA ILE A 179 -19.11 -3.16 -12.38
C ILE A 179 -20.02 -2.17 -13.11
N GLN A 180 -20.86 -1.46 -12.35
CA GLN A 180 -21.65 -0.34 -12.85
C GLN A 180 -21.16 0.96 -12.21
N ILE A 181 -20.87 1.93 -13.07
CA ILE A 181 -20.54 3.31 -12.70
C ILE A 181 -21.85 4.10 -12.46
N ALA A 182 -21.83 5.07 -11.54
CA ALA A 182 -23.00 5.90 -11.27
C ALA A 182 -23.43 6.69 -12.53
N ASN A 183 -24.71 6.61 -12.88
CA ASN A 183 -25.31 7.40 -13.95
C ASN A 183 -26.18 8.57 -13.43
N ARG A 184 -26.21 8.77 -12.11
CA ARG A 184 -26.97 9.82 -11.42
C ARG A 184 -26.03 10.58 -10.49
N THR A 185 -26.04 11.90 -10.59
CA THR A 185 -25.17 12.82 -9.83
C THR A 185 -25.49 12.93 -8.35
N LEU A 186 -26.71 12.62 -7.89
CA LEU A 186 -27.09 12.84 -6.49
C LEU A 186 -26.50 11.84 -5.49
N PHE A 187 -26.05 10.66 -5.94
CA PHE A 187 -25.52 9.60 -5.06
C PHE A 187 -24.00 9.63 -4.90
N THR A 188 -23.31 10.54 -5.60
CA THR A 188 -21.84 10.61 -5.61
C THR A 188 -21.28 11.62 -4.61
N PHE A 189 -22.11 12.50 -4.05
CA PHE A 189 -21.68 13.52 -3.09
C PHE A 189 -21.66 12.99 -1.65
N LYS A 190 -20.56 13.29 -0.96
CA LYS A 190 -20.35 13.04 0.47
C LYS A 190 -20.12 14.37 1.18
N HIS A 191 -20.87 14.62 2.25
CA HIS A 191 -20.84 15.87 3.01
C HIS A 191 -20.51 15.61 4.48
N GLY A 192 -19.68 16.47 5.06
CA GLY A 192 -19.23 16.35 6.45
C GLY A 192 -17.85 16.95 6.64
N GLN A 193 -17.24 16.71 7.80
CA GLN A 193 -15.84 17.09 8.06
C GLN A 193 -14.92 16.44 7.02
N ALA A 194 -13.95 17.20 6.53
CA ALA A 194 -13.09 16.79 5.43
C ALA A 194 -12.35 15.48 5.70
N GLY A 195 -11.75 15.34 6.87
CA GLY A 195 -11.04 14.14 7.26
C GLY A 195 -11.97 12.93 7.26
N PHE A 196 -13.14 13.05 7.87
CA PHE A 196 -14.16 12.01 7.91
C PHE A 196 -14.61 11.61 6.51
N VAL A 197 -14.96 12.59 5.67
CA VAL A 197 -15.45 12.36 4.30
C VAL A 197 -14.40 11.64 3.46
N ILE A 198 -13.14 12.07 3.53
CA ILE A 198 -12.03 11.46 2.76
C ILE A 198 -11.75 10.04 3.26
N ARG A 199 -11.63 9.83 4.58
CA ARG A 199 -11.38 8.50 5.16
C ARG A 199 -12.53 7.54 4.85
N ARG A 200 -13.77 8.01 4.93
CA ARG A 200 -14.96 7.25 4.57
C ARG A 200 -14.90 6.81 3.10
N LEU A 201 -14.64 7.75 2.20
CA LEU A 201 -14.51 7.44 0.77
C LEU A 201 -13.40 6.42 0.55
N ALA A 202 -12.24 6.59 1.19
CA ALA A 202 -11.13 5.67 1.08
C ALA A 202 -11.47 4.26 1.58
N GLN A 203 -12.16 4.13 2.73
CA GLN A 203 -12.52 2.84 3.30
C GLN A 203 -13.57 2.13 2.43
N GLU A 204 -14.63 2.81 2.03
CA GLU A 204 -15.64 2.24 1.14
C GLU A 204 -15.02 1.82 -0.20
N ALA A 205 -14.04 2.58 -0.68
CA ALA A 205 -13.37 2.30 -1.92
C ALA A 205 -12.43 1.09 -1.86
N LEU A 206 -11.70 0.97 -0.76
CA LEU A 206 -10.89 -0.20 -0.45
C LEU A 206 -11.75 -1.45 -0.32
N ASP A 207 -12.81 -1.38 0.49
CA ASP A 207 -13.75 -2.48 0.70
C ASP A 207 -14.34 -2.96 -0.65
N ALA A 208 -14.81 -2.02 -1.48
CA ALA A 208 -15.35 -2.33 -2.80
C ALA A 208 -14.30 -2.94 -3.74
N ALA A 209 -13.07 -2.40 -3.77
CA ALA A 209 -12.00 -2.94 -4.60
C ALA A 209 -11.61 -4.36 -4.16
N MET A 210 -11.39 -4.57 -2.86
CA MET A 210 -11.03 -5.88 -2.28
C MET A 210 -12.13 -6.92 -2.48
N MET A 211 -13.41 -6.53 -2.47
CA MET A 211 -14.52 -7.45 -2.73
C MET A 211 -14.55 -7.97 -4.18
N THR A 212 -13.98 -7.22 -5.12
CA THR A 212 -13.89 -7.61 -6.55
C THR A 212 -12.66 -8.43 -6.90
N GLN A 213 -11.75 -8.63 -5.95
CA GLN A 213 -10.51 -9.39 -6.12
C GLN A 213 -10.53 -10.67 -5.28
N GLN A 214 -9.78 -11.67 -5.73
CA GLN A 214 -9.61 -12.92 -5.01
C GLN A 214 -8.22 -13.50 -5.28
N ASP A 215 -7.69 -14.19 -4.28
CA ASP A 215 -6.45 -14.94 -4.39
C ASP A 215 -6.64 -16.21 -5.25
N PRO A 216 -5.54 -16.84 -5.71
CA PRO A 216 -5.60 -18.09 -6.48
C PRO A 216 -6.31 -19.25 -5.76
N ASP A 217 -6.37 -19.21 -4.43
CA ASP A 217 -7.09 -20.19 -3.59
C ASP A 217 -8.60 -19.90 -3.49
N GLY A 218 -9.07 -18.78 -4.04
CA GLY A 218 -10.45 -18.33 -4.04
C GLY A 218 -10.85 -17.45 -2.85
N THR A 219 -9.94 -17.16 -1.93
CA THR A 219 -10.18 -16.23 -0.81
C THR A 219 -10.35 -14.83 -1.36
N ARG A 220 -11.45 -14.14 -1.00
CA ARG A 220 -11.61 -12.73 -1.39
C ARG A 220 -10.70 -11.86 -0.56
N TRP A 221 -10.09 -10.86 -1.17
CA TRP A 221 -9.19 -9.95 -0.44
C TRP A 221 -9.89 -9.19 0.68
N VAL A 222 -11.21 -9.05 0.64
CA VAL A 222 -11.95 -8.42 1.73
C VAL A 222 -12.03 -9.29 3.00
N ASP A 223 -11.86 -10.60 2.86
CA ASP A 223 -11.85 -11.55 3.98
C ASP A 223 -10.46 -11.69 4.62
N ASP A 224 -9.41 -11.32 3.89
CA ASP A 224 -8.02 -11.24 4.36
C ASP A 224 -7.38 -9.93 3.86
N PRO A 225 -7.74 -8.77 4.45
CA PRO A 225 -7.41 -7.47 3.89
C PRO A 225 -5.95 -7.11 4.15
N TYR A 226 -5.26 -6.59 3.12
CA TYR A 226 -3.90 -6.04 3.23
C TYR A 226 -3.85 -4.52 3.44
N HIS A 227 -5.01 -3.85 3.40
CA HIS A 227 -5.15 -2.40 3.50
C HIS A 227 -6.22 -2.01 4.50
N VAL A 228 -6.00 -0.91 5.23
CA VAL A 228 -6.97 -0.35 6.17
C VAL A 228 -6.86 1.17 6.23
N VAL A 229 -7.95 1.86 6.54
CA VAL A 229 -7.95 3.31 6.77
C VAL A 229 -7.97 3.60 8.27
N GLU A 230 -7.00 4.40 8.72
CA GLU A 230 -6.93 4.88 10.11
C GLU A 230 -7.97 5.96 10.37
N VAL A 231 -8.65 5.87 11.52
CA VAL A 231 -9.65 6.83 11.98
C VAL A 231 -9.19 7.45 13.30
N PRO A 232 -8.94 8.78 13.37
CA PRO A 232 -8.51 9.44 14.60
C PRO A 232 -9.66 9.54 15.61
N GLU A 233 -9.33 9.73 16.89
CA GLU A 233 -10.33 9.92 17.96
C GLU A 233 -11.22 11.13 17.70
N GLU A 234 -10.61 12.24 17.26
CA GLU A 234 -11.29 13.48 16.93
C GLU A 234 -10.98 13.88 15.48
N ASP A 235 -11.96 14.51 14.85
CA ASP A 235 -11.80 15.16 13.56
C ASP A 235 -12.25 16.61 13.75
N ASN A 236 -11.34 17.56 13.55
CA ASN A 236 -11.60 19.00 13.70
C ASN A 236 -11.53 19.74 12.37
N SER A 237 -11.46 19.00 11.26
CA SER A 237 -11.34 19.54 9.93
C SER A 237 -12.60 20.28 9.47
N PRO A 238 -12.49 21.25 8.54
CA PRO A 238 -13.63 21.99 8.03
C PRO A 238 -14.61 21.10 7.28
N ILE A 239 -15.86 21.54 7.19
CA ILE A 239 -16.90 20.84 6.44
C ILE A 239 -16.69 21.04 4.95
N ILE A 240 -16.70 19.95 4.18
CA ILE A 240 -16.60 19.95 2.71
C ILE A 240 -17.77 19.20 2.08
N SER A 241 -17.89 19.34 0.76
CA SER A 241 -18.70 18.46 -0.07
C SER A 241 -17.78 17.87 -1.14
N LEU A 242 -17.65 16.55 -1.15
CA LEU A 242 -16.75 15.81 -2.04
C LEU A 242 -17.57 14.94 -2.98
N GLU A 243 -17.28 14.99 -4.27
CA GLU A 243 -17.89 14.14 -5.30
C GLU A 243 -16.96 12.98 -5.63
N ALA A 244 -17.44 11.74 -5.54
CA ALA A 244 -16.72 10.56 -6.04
C ALA A 244 -16.85 10.47 -7.58
N ARG A 245 -15.72 10.36 -8.28
CA ARG A 245 -15.63 10.53 -9.76
C ARG A 245 -15.08 9.33 -10.52
N ASP A 246 -14.97 8.15 -9.90
CA ASP A 246 -14.40 6.92 -10.51
C ASP A 246 -12.96 7.05 -11.03
N GLY A 247 -12.27 8.16 -10.69
CA GLY A 247 -10.83 8.31 -10.86
C GLY A 247 -10.07 7.65 -9.70
N SER A 248 -8.80 8.01 -9.50
CA SER A 248 -8.07 7.55 -8.31
C SER A 248 -8.57 8.25 -7.04
N LEU A 249 -8.41 7.62 -5.87
CA LEU A 249 -8.67 8.28 -4.58
C LEU A 249 -7.81 9.54 -4.42
N TRP A 250 -6.56 9.48 -4.86
CA TRP A 250 -5.66 10.62 -4.85
C TRP A 250 -6.25 11.82 -5.61
N ASP A 251 -6.56 11.66 -6.90
CA ASP A 251 -7.05 12.74 -7.75
C ASP A 251 -8.41 13.28 -7.27
N THR A 252 -9.22 12.42 -6.65
CA THR A 252 -10.51 12.79 -6.10
C THR A 252 -10.36 13.63 -4.83
N CYS A 253 -9.44 13.28 -3.94
CA CYS A 253 -9.37 13.84 -2.60
C CYS A 253 -8.34 14.96 -2.44
N ILE A 254 -7.21 14.94 -3.17
CA ILE A 254 -6.03 15.75 -2.85
C ILE A 254 -6.33 17.25 -2.80
N GLY A 255 -7.09 17.78 -3.76
CA GLY A 255 -7.44 19.20 -3.79
C GLY A 255 -8.32 19.63 -2.62
N GLN A 256 -9.27 18.79 -2.20
CA GLN A 256 -10.12 19.05 -1.03
C GLN A 256 -9.33 18.88 0.27
N ALA A 257 -8.45 17.87 0.34
CA ALA A 257 -7.56 17.65 1.48
C ALA A 257 -6.67 18.87 1.72
N GLN A 258 -5.99 19.37 0.68
CA GLN A 258 -5.12 20.55 0.75
C GLN A 258 -5.90 21.79 1.21
N ASN A 259 -7.08 22.04 0.64
CA ASN A 259 -7.93 23.17 1.04
C ASN A 259 -8.42 23.08 2.49
N ALA A 260 -8.55 21.85 3.02
CA ALA A 260 -8.98 21.58 4.38
C ALA A 260 -7.82 21.49 5.39
N GLY A 261 -6.55 21.67 4.97
CA GLY A 261 -5.39 21.53 5.83
C GLY A 261 -5.08 20.08 6.22
N LEU A 262 -5.33 19.13 5.31
CA LEU A 262 -5.13 17.70 5.52
C LEU A 262 -4.00 17.16 4.63
N ILE A 263 -3.22 16.22 5.18
CA ILE A 263 -2.18 15.46 4.47
C ILE A 263 -2.66 14.03 4.29
N LEU A 264 -2.67 13.55 3.05
CA LEU A 264 -2.87 12.15 2.71
C LEU A 264 -1.53 11.42 2.87
N GLY A 265 -1.52 10.33 3.64
CA GLY A 265 -0.33 9.52 3.89
C GLY A 265 -0.64 8.03 3.86
N ALA A 266 0.41 7.22 3.91
CA ALA A 266 0.31 5.79 4.15
C ALA A 266 1.52 5.32 4.95
N ARG A 267 1.34 4.28 5.76
CA ARG A 267 2.43 3.66 6.53
C ARG A 267 2.26 2.15 6.57
N LEU A 268 3.37 1.43 6.70
CA LEU A 268 3.34 -0.01 6.94
C LEU A 268 3.15 -0.26 8.44
N TRP A 269 2.23 -1.15 8.77
CA TRP A 269 1.98 -1.65 10.12
C TRP A 269 2.35 -3.13 10.18
N TRP A 270 3.02 -3.54 11.25
CA TRP A 270 3.38 -4.94 11.47
C TRP A 270 2.69 -5.52 12.72
N PRO A 271 2.44 -6.84 12.72
CA PRO A 271 2.02 -7.54 13.92
C PRO A 271 2.91 -7.22 15.12
N GLY A 272 2.29 -6.75 16.20
CA GLY A 272 2.97 -6.28 17.43
C GLY A 272 3.09 -4.76 17.55
N ASP A 273 2.82 -3.99 16.50
CA ASP A 273 2.68 -2.54 16.59
C ASP A 273 1.40 -2.14 17.36
N PRO A 274 1.29 -0.87 17.82
CA PRO A 274 0.05 -0.37 18.42
C PRO A 274 -1.16 -0.65 17.51
N PRO A 275 -2.30 -1.07 18.08
CA PRO A 275 -3.52 -1.32 17.30
C PRO A 275 -3.92 -0.12 16.43
N VAL A 276 -4.45 -0.41 15.24
CA VAL A 276 -4.95 0.62 14.33
C VAL A 276 -6.41 0.87 14.64
N ARG A 277 -6.74 2.10 15.08
CA ARG A 277 -8.12 2.54 15.20
C ARG A 277 -8.72 2.72 13.81
N SER A 278 -9.73 1.94 13.47
CA SER A 278 -10.32 1.86 12.13
C SER A 278 -11.78 1.42 12.20
N TRP A 279 -12.52 1.54 11.10
CA TRP A 279 -13.82 0.87 11.02
C TRP A 279 -13.62 -0.64 11.06
N GLN A 280 -14.48 -1.34 11.79
CA GLN A 280 -14.58 -2.80 11.79
C GLN A 280 -14.43 -3.31 10.35
N LEU A 281 -13.62 -4.34 10.10
CA LEU A 281 -13.41 -4.82 8.73
C LEU A 281 -14.70 -5.35 8.10
N ALA A 282 -14.85 -5.11 6.80
CA ALA A 282 -15.89 -5.75 6.02
C ALA A 282 -15.53 -7.23 5.80
N ASN A 283 -16.51 -8.06 5.46
CA ASN A 283 -16.25 -9.42 4.96
C ASN A 283 -17.27 -9.74 3.86
N SER A 284 -16.96 -10.75 3.04
CA SER A 284 -17.72 -11.11 1.85
C SER A 284 -19.16 -11.56 2.11
N SER A 285 -19.49 -11.90 3.37
CA SER A 285 -20.87 -12.26 3.77
C SER A 285 -21.76 -11.05 4.07
N MET A 286 -21.19 -9.85 4.18
CA MET A 286 -21.95 -8.63 4.47
C MET A 286 -22.77 -8.17 3.25
N THR A 287 -23.98 -7.67 3.51
CA THR A 287 -24.79 -7.01 2.48
C THR A 287 -24.25 -5.61 2.19
N PRO A 288 -24.52 -5.01 1.02
CA PRO A 288 -24.09 -3.64 0.73
C PRO A 288 -24.55 -2.62 1.78
N GLU A 289 -25.73 -2.81 2.35
CA GLU A 289 -26.27 -1.94 3.41
C GLU A 289 -25.47 -2.04 4.72
N GLN A 290 -24.86 -3.19 4.99
CA GLN A 290 -24.00 -3.40 6.17
C GLN A 290 -22.59 -2.83 5.97
N VAL A 291 -22.15 -2.66 4.72
CA VAL A 291 -20.83 -2.12 4.39
C VAL A 291 -20.84 -0.59 4.39
N ASP A 292 -21.98 0.04 4.12
CA ASP A 292 -22.12 1.49 4.11
C ASP A 292 -21.80 2.10 5.48
N ILE A 293 -20.81 3.01 5.50
CA ILE A 293 -20.31 3.66 6.71
C ILE A 293 -21.23 4.79 7.16
N THR A 294 -22.00 5.41 6.25
CA THR A 294 -23.10 6.31 6.65
C THR A 294 -24.35 5.99 5.83
N PRO A 295 -25.12 4.99 6.26
CA PRO A 295 -26.31 4.61 5.53
C PRO A 295 -27.30 5.78 5.49
N SER A 296 -27.95 5.96 4.34
CA SER A 296 -29.00 6.99 4.16
C SER A 296 -30.20 6.80 5.09
N GLN A 297 -30.35 5.62 5.70
CA GLN A 297 -31.38 5.27 6.67
C GLN A 297 -30.80 4.36 7.76
N GLY A 298 -31.13 4.64 9.03
CA GLY A 298 -30.68 3.85 10.18
C GLY A 298 -29.28 4.22 10.68
N GLU A 299 -28.82 3.48 11.67
CA GLU A 299 -27.48 3.62 12.24
C GLU A 299 -26.46 2.82 11.40
N PRO A 300 -25.19 3.27 11.33
CA PRO A 300 -24.15 2.53 10.63
C PRO A 300 -23.86 1.19 11.33
N TYR A 301 -23.77 0.12 10.53
CA TYR A 301 -23.37 -1.20 11.04
C TYR A 301 -21.87 -1.27 11.37
N ARG A 302 -21.06 -0.48 10.66
CA ARG A 302 -19.61 -0.42 10.81
C ARG A 302 -19.25 0.43 12.03
N GLN A 303 -18.82 -0.22 13.10
CA GLN A 303 -18.34 0.46 14.30
C GLN A 303 -16.85 0.79 14.19
N ILE A 304 -16.40 1.82 14.90
CA ILE A 304 -14.97 2.10 15.03
C ILE A 304 -14.39 1.28 16.18
N MET A 305 -13.27 0.62 15.95
CA MET A 305 -12.60 -0.21 16.94
C MET A 305 -11.08 -0.19 16.76
N GLU A 306 -10.35 -0.57 17.80
CA GLU A 306 -8.92 -0.84 17.71
C GLU A 306 -8.70 -2.24 17.15
N GLN A 307 -7.91 -2.35 16.08
CA GLN A 307 -7.69 -3.61 15.37
C GLN A 307 -6.21 -3.97 15.29
N THR A 308 -5.94 -5.27 15.38
CA THR A 308 -4.63 -5.87 15.14
C THR A 308 -4.77 -6.94 14.08
N PHE A 309 -3.74 -7.12 13.27
CA PHE A 309 -3.77 -8.02 12.11
C PHE A 309 -2.71 -9.12 12.23
N PRO A 310 -2.94 -10.29 11.61
CA PRO A 310 -2.01 -11.41 11.68
C PRO A 310 -0.78 -11.25 10.76
N HIS A 311 -0.85 -10.35 9.78
CA HIS A 311 0.21 -10.05 8.82
C HIS A 311 0.43 -8.53 8.70
N ALA A 312 1.40 -8.12 7.88
CA ALA A 312 1.68 -6.71 7.63
C ALA A 312 0.52 -6.04 6.87
N MET A 313 0.28 -4.76 7.17
CA MET A 313 -0.84 -3.99 6.63
C MET A 313 -0.35 -2.65 6.09
N THR A 314 -0.89 -2.22 4.95
CA THR A 314 -0.78 -0.81 4.55
C THR A 314 -1.90 -0.01 5.18
N VAL A 315 -1.53 0.93 6.06
CA VAL A 315 -2.46 1.81 6.75
C VAL A 315 -2.51 3.15 6.02
N LEU A 316 -3.63 3.46 5.39
CA LEU A 316 -3.92 4.77 4.83
C LEU A 316 -4.25 5.74 5.95
N THR A 317 -3.62 6.90 5.93
CA THR A 317 -3.79 7.95 6.94
C THR A 317 -4.20 9.27 6.30
N VAL A 318 -4.98 10.03 7.05
CA VAL A 318 -5.28 11.43 6.72
C VAL A 318 -4.92 12.19 7.99
N LYS A 319 -3.97 13.12 7.94
CA LYS A 319 -3.49 13.86 9.12
C LYS A 319 -3.83 15.34 9.00
N GLU A 320 -4.33 15.93 10.07
CA GLU A 320 -4.52 17.38 10.19
C GLU A 320 -3.16 18.06 10.37
N VAL A 321 -2.98 19.23 9.75
CA VAL A 321 -1.77 20.08 9.82
C VAL A 321 -1.96 21.26 10.75
#